data_AF-A0A7K7LF10-F1
#
_entry.id   AF-A0A7K7LF10-F1
#
_cell.length_a   1.000
_cell.length_b   1.000
_cell.length_c   1.000
_cell.angle_alpha   90.00
_cell.angle_beta   90.00
_cell.angle_gamma   90.00
#
_symmetry.space_group_name_H-M   'P 1'
#
loop_
_entity.id
_entity.type
_entity.pdbx_description
1 polymer ?
#
loop_
_entity_poly.entity_id
_entity_poly.type
_entity_poly.pdbx_seq_one_letter_code
_entity_poly.pdbx_strand_id
1 'polypeptide(L)'
;QIEKLKKELVHLKQQAQEEKKKLTDYYAQQIKELEEKFHEKVGEIGQIQSELKLIKEFRREKAAMEKELEDLKKSMKISDRRHQEAIVRLEKRFLEEKKRLEEDTEKKLVMMTETAQREAVLQLNSMGREVFKENIRLQGAFSDNLKEKMELQKTKLKLEEDKTLLLLEKETSEGLMRKKILQINHQKAQIRDLQCKVEKLEMAVSHMTREFGTKTQKTQHQALIENQASMVEIKKLQQLLEMKDQEMNRVKKLARNILNERTEVERFFLDALEHVKQEIRASRKQYYEKARAAYYRKMMEACAGTEEFPKIKTFKGNINSTNSVYRDLEEAEKCYGEKVQFEKVDISELTWEQKEQVLRLLFAKMNGRNPW
;
A
#
# COMPACT_ATOMS: atom_id res chain seq x y z
N GLN A 1 194.11 129.71 105.37
CA GLN A 1 193.71 130.11 104.01
C GLN A 1 193.87 129.02 102.95
N ILE A 2 194.79 128.05 103.02
CA ILE A 2 195.13 127.22 101.83
C ILE A 2 194.67 125.75 101.92
N GLU A 3 194.67 125.14 103.11
CA GLU A 3 194.27 123.72 103.21
C GLU A 3 192.76 123.48 103.06
N LYS A 4 191.97 124.57 103.14
CA LYS A 4 190.58 124.64 102.69
C LYS A 4 190.44 124.20 101.22
N LEU A 5 191.39 124.56 100.35
CA LEU A 5 191.25 124.37 98.90
C LEU A 5 191.75 123.01 98.38
N LYS A 6 192.63 122.29 99.10
CA LYS A 6 193.21 121.02 98.59
C LYS A 6 192.34 119.80 98.84
N LYS A 7 191.65 119.72 99.98
CA LYS A 7 190.76 118.57 100.26
C LYS A 7 189.41 118.72 99.55
N GLU A 8 188.95 119.95 99.31
CA GLU A 8 187.84 120.26 98.37
C GLU A 8 188.09 119.66 96.97
N LEU A 9 189.35 119.53 96.54
CA LEU A 9 189.69 118.95 95.23
C LEU A 9 189.66 117.41 95.21
N VAL A 10 189.94 116.73 96.33
CA VAL A 10 189.84 115.26 96.44
C VAL A 10 188.38 114.82 96.55
N HIS A 11 187.56 115.62 97.25
CA HIS A 11 186.10 115.48 97.26
C HIS A 11 185.53 115.61 95.84
N LEU A 12 185.98 116.59 95.06
CA LEU A 12 185.51 116.78 93.68
C LEU A 12 185.93 115.64 92.74
N LYS A 13 187.15 115.09 92.88
CA LYS A 13 187.64 114.03 91.98
C LYS A 13 186.99 112.68 92.26
N GLN A 14 186.73 112.34 93.53
CA GLN A 14 185.96 111.14 93.89
C GLN A 14 184.48 111.29 93.54
N GLN A 15 183.84 112.45 93.79
CA GLN A 15 182.46 112.69 93.32
C GLN A 15 182.33 112.54 91.81
N ALA A 16 183.27 113.10 91.03
CA ALA A 16 183.25 112.98 89.57
C ALA A 16 183.45 111.53 89.08
N GLN A 17 184.23 110.70 89.80
CA GLN A 17 184.47 109.31 89.42
C GLN A 17 183.32 108.38 89.84
N GLU A 18 182.65 108.67 90.97
CA GLU A 18 181.42 107.99 91.41
C GLU A 18 180.23 108.34 90.50
N GLU A 19 180.07 109.62 90.11
CA GLU A 19 179.04 110.07 89.16
C GLU A 19 179.27 109.47 87.77
N LYS A 20 180.52 109.37 87.30
CA LYS A 20 180.83 108.72 86.02
C LYS A 20 180.52 107.21 86.07
N LYS A 21 180.74 106.54 87.20
CA LYS A 21 180.39 105.11 87.37
C LYS A 21 178.87 104.91 87.40
N LYS A 22 178.13 105.74 88.15
CA LYS A 22 176.65 105.75 88.14
C LYS A 22 176.06 106.02 86.75
N LEU A 23 176.68 106.91 85.98
CA LEU A 23 176.23 107.23 84.63
C LEU A 23 176.51 106.07 83.65
N THR A 24 177.65 105.39 83.81
CA THR A 24 178.01 104.23 82.96
C THR A 24 177.10 103.03 83.23
N ASP A 25 176.81 102.74 84.49
CA ASP A 25 175.90 101.66 84.89
C ASP A 25 174.45 101.96 84.44
N TYR A 26 174.01 103.23 84.48
CA TYR A 26 172.69 103.65 83.99
C TYR A 26 172.52 103.41 82.48
N TYR A 27 173.52 103.75 81.67
CA TYR A 27 173.44 103.54 80.22
C TYR A 27 173.59 102.07 79.80
N ALA A 28 174.37 101.26 80.53
CA ALA A 28 174.46 99.82 80.26
C ALA A 28 173.13 99.10 80.54
N GLN A 29 172.42 99.48 81.60
CA GLN A 29 171.11 98.93 81.94
C GLN A 29 170.05 99.27 80.87
N GLN A 30 170.05 100.50 80.35
CA GLN A 30 169.14 100.88 79.26
C GLN A 30 169.39 100.12 77.96
N ILE A 31 170.65 99.84 77.62
CA ILE A 31 170.99 99.08 76.41
C ILE A 31 170.46 97.65 76.53
N LYS A 32 170.64 97.00 77.69
CA LYS A 32 170.17 95.63 77.90
C LYS A 32 168.64 95.51 77.85
N GLU A 33 167.91 96.47 78.42
CA GLU A 33 166.44 96.52 78.33
C GLU A 33 165.94 96.74 76.89
N LEU A 34 166.67 97.51 76.08
CA LEU A 34 166.31 97.72 74.67
C LEU A 34 166.56 96.48 73.81
N GLU A 35 167.63 95.73 74.08
CA GLU A 35 167.93 94.47 73.37
C GLU A 35 166.90 93.37 73.68
N GLU A 36 166.47 93.23 74.94
CA GLU A 36 165.40 92.30 75.32
C GLU A 36 164.06 92.66 74.65
N LYS A 37 163.68 93.95 74.64
CA LYS A 37 162.48 94.41 73.93
C LYS A 37 162.55 94.17 72.43
N PHE A 38 163.74 94.27 71.82
CA PHE A 38 163.91 94.00 70.40
C PHE A 38 163.71 92.50 70.09
N HIS A 39 164.27 91.60 70.90
CA HIS A 39 164.09 90.16 70.72
C HIS A 39 162.63 89.71 70.94
N GLU A 40 161.92 90.27 71.92
CA GLU A 40 160.47 90.03 72.07
C GLU A 40 159.68 90.43 70.82
N LYS A 41 159.95 91.64 70.27
CA LYS A 41 159.25 92.11 69.06
C LYS A 41 159.56 91.27 67.82
N VAL A 42 160.78 90.76 67.69
CA VAL A 42 161.13 89.84 66.59
C VAL A 42 160.38 88.51 66.72
N GLY A 43 160.21 87.98 67.93
CA GLY A 43 159.40 86.78 68.20
C GLY A 43 157.93 86.96 67.84
N GLU A 44 157.32 88.09 68.22
CA GLU A 44 155.94 88.43 67.89
C GLU A 44 155.71 88.51 66.36
N ILE A 45 156.63 89.13 65.62
CA ILE A 45 156.53 89.25 64.16
C ILE A 45 156.58 87.87 63.47
N GLY A 46 157.38 86.93 63.99
CA GLY A 46 157.45 85.56 63.48
C GLY A 46 156.14 84.78 63.64
N GLN A 47 155.45 84.94 64.78
CA GLN A 47 154.15 84.32 65.01
C GLN A 47 153.07 84.87 64.07
N ILE A 48 153.01 86.21 63.91
CA ILE A 48 152.05 86.86 63.01
C ILE A 48 152.23 86.38 61.56
N GLN A 49 153.46 86.23 61.07
CA GLN A 49 153.71 85.73 59.72
C GLN A 49 153.23 84.28 59.51
N SER A 50 153.33 83.44 60.54
CA SER A 50 152.89 82.04 60.50
C SER A 50 151.37 81.94 60.43
N GLU A 51 150.66 82.70 61.27
CA GLU A 51 149.20 82.78 61.27
C GLU A 51 148.64 83.32 59.95
N LEU A 52 149.31 84.32 59.36
CA LEU A 52 148.89 84.89 58.08
C LEU A 52 149.00 83.88 56.93
N LYS A 53 149.93 82.93 57.02
CA LYS A 53 150.08 81.83 56.05
C LYS A 53 148.94 80.81 56.17
N LEU A 54 148.61 80.40 57.39
CA LEU A 54 147.46 79.53 57.70
C LEU A 54 146.12 80.13 57.22
N ILE A 55 145.92 81.43 57.46
CA ILE A 55 144.69 82.13 57.00
C ILE A 55 144.59 82.14 55.46
N LYS A 56 145.71 82.27 54.74
CA LYS A 56 145.72 82.23 53.27
C LYS A 56 145.34 80.84 52.74
N GLU A 57 145.82 79.77 53.36
CA GLU A 57 145.47 78.39 53.00
C GLU A 57 144.00 78.09 53.28
N PHE A 58 143.49 78.45 54.47
CA PHE A 58 142.07 78.28 54.82
C PHE A 58 141.15 79.03 53.86
N ARG A 59 141.53 80.25 53.44
CA ARG A 59 140.76 81.00 52.43
C ARG A 59 140.72 80.31 51.06
N ARG A 60 141.81 79.63 50.64
CA ARG A 60 141.83 78.87 49.39
C ARG A 60 140.95 77.62 49.47
N GLU A 61 141.06 76.84 50.53
CA GLU A 61 140.24 75.63 50.71
C GLU A 61 138.75 75.96 50.86
N LYS A 62 138.42 77.03 51.61
CA LYS A 62 137.05 77.52 51.72
C LYS A 62 136.46 77.87 50.35
N ALA A 63 137.21 78.58 49.50
CA ALA A 63 136.76 78.93 48.16
C ALA A 63 136.59 77.70 47.25
N ALA A 64 137.44 76.68 47.38
CA ALA A 64 137.31 75.44 46.63
C ALA A 64 136.07 74.63 47.05
N MET A 65 135.85 74.48 48.35
CA MET A 65 134.68 73.79 48.90
C MET A 65 133.37 74.52 48.57
N GLU A 66 133.34 75.86 48.67
CA GLU A 66 132.18 76.66 48.25
C GLU A 66 131.86 76.47 46.77
N LYS A 67 132.88 76.35 45.91
CA LYS A 67 132.70 76.09 44.47
C LYS A 67 132.14 74.68 44.21
N GLU A 68 132.69 73.65 44.85
CA GLU A 68 132.18 72.27 44.70
C GLU A 68 130.73 72.15 45.18
N LEU A 69 130.39 72.80 46.30
CA LEU A 69 129.05 72.79 46.86
C LEU A 69 128.05 73.52 45.93
N GLU A 70 128.47 74.60 45.29
CA GLU A 70 127.68 75.29 44.28
C GLU A 70 127.51 74.46 42.99
N ASP A 71 128.54 73.76 42.54
CA ASP A 71 128.49 72.90 41.36
C ASP A 71 127.61 71.65 41.60
N LEU A 72 127.69 71.03 42.78
CA LEU A 72 126.82 69.92 43.18
C LEU A 72 125.35 70.37 43.28
N LYS A 73 125.13 71.58 43.81
CA LYS A 73 123.79 72.19 43.89
C LYS A 73 123.23 72.47 42.50
N LYS A 74 124.06 72.90 41.55
CA LYS A 74 123.68 73.07 40.14
C LYS A 74 123.37 71.72 39.48
N SER A 75 124.21 70.70 39.66
CA SER A 75 123.96 69.38 39.06
C SER A 75 122.70 68.72 39.62
N MET A 76 122.45 68.84 40.93
CA MET A 76 121.23 68.35 41.57
C MET A 76 119.99 69.03 40.99
N LYS A 77 119.99 70.37 40.90
CA LYS A 77 118.89 71.13 40.26
C LYS A 77 118.65 70.72 38.80
N ILE A 78 119.71 70.46 38.04
CA ILE A 78 119.59 70.01 36.65
C ILE A 78 119.00 68.60 36.57
N SER A 79 119.41 67.69 37.46
CA SER A 79 118.88 66.32 37.51
C SER A 79 117.41 66.29 37.94
N ASP A 80 117.04 67.04 38.98
CA ASP A 80 115.65 67.19 39.43
C ASP A 80 114.77 67.74 38.31
N ARG A 81 115.25 68.76 37.58
CA ARG A 81 114.53 69.29 36.42
C ARG A 81 114.32 68.22 35.34
N ARG A 82 115.34 67.42 35.03
CA ARG A 82 115.24 66.33 34.04
C ARG A 82 114.27 65.22 34.49
N HIS A 83 114.28 64.84 35.77
CA HIS A 83 113.34 63.86 36.31
C HIS A 83 111.91 64.39 36.30
N GLN A 84 111.69 65.65 36.71
CA GLN A 84 110.37 66.27 36.64
C GLN A 84 109.85 66.32 35.21
N GLU A 85 110.70 66.69 34.25
CA GLU A 85 110.34 66.66 32.83
C GLU A 85 110.05 65.24 32.32
N ALA A 86 110.76 64.22 32.80
CA ALA A 86 110.50 62.83 32.45
C ALA A 86 109.17 62.32 33.03
N ILE A 87 108.85 62.67 34.27
CA ILE A 87 107.58 62.35 34.93
C ILE A 87 106.42 62.99 34.16
N VAL A 88 106.49 64.30 33.88
CA VAL A 88 105.45 65.00 33.12
C VAL A 88 105.26 64.38 31.74
N ARG A 89 106.34 63.97 31.05
CA ARG A 89 106.25 63.27 29.76
C ARG A 89 105.62 61.88 29.87
N LEU A 90 105.84 61.16 30.95
CA LEU A 90 105.23 59.84 31.18
C LEU A 90 103.76 59.99 31.56
N GLU A 91 103.42 60.89 32.49
CA GLU A 91 102.05 61.20 32.87
C GLU A 91 101.20 61.62 31.66
N LYS A 92 101.75 62.49 30.79
CA LYS A 92 101.09 62.87 29.54
C LYS A 92 100.82 61.66 28.65
N ARG A 93 101.82 60.78 28.45
CA ARG A 93 101.65 59.55 27.65
C ARG A 93 100.65 58.57 28.25
N PHE A 94 100.64 58.40 29.57
CA PHE A 94 99.67 57.55 30.26
C PHE A 94 98.25 58.10 30.15
N LEU A 95 98.07 59.41 30.29
CA LEU A 95 96.77 60.06 30.13
C LEU A 95 96.27 59.93 28.69
N GLU A 96 97.15 60.14 27.70
CA GLU A 96 96.82 59.98 26.28
C GLU A 96 96.43 58.53 25.95
N GLU A 97 97.19 57.53 26.40
CA GLU A 97 96.89 56.12 26.13
C GLU A 97 95.65 55.63 26.91
N LYS A 98 95.48 56.06 28.17
CA LYS A 98 94.27 55.78 28.95
C LYS A 98 93.03 56.34 28.25
N LYS A 99 93.08 57.60 27.82
CA LYS A 99 91.99 58.23 27.06
C LYS A 99 91.71 57.50 25.76
N ARG A 100 92.75 57.13 25.00
CA ARG A 100 92.60 56.35 23.76
C ARG A 100 91.94 54.99 24.02
N LEU A 101 92.34 54.27 25.06
CA LEU A 101 91.75 52.98 25.44
C LEU A 101 90.30 53.14 25.90
N GLU A 102 90.00 54.13 26.73
CA GLU A 102 88.62 54.47 27.13
C GLU A 102 87.76 54.76 25.91
N GLU A 103 88.23 55.61 24.98
CA GLU A 103 87.53 55.91 23.73
C GLU A 103 87.33 54.66 22.84
N ASP A 104 88.30 53.74 22.76
CA ASP A 104 88.17 52.49 21.98
C ASP A 104 87.16 51.52 22.63
N THR A 105 87.18 51.41 23.97
CA THR A 105 86.21 50.58 24.70
C THR A 105 84.80 51.16 24.64
N GLU A 106 84.65 52.47 24.74
CA GLU A 106 83.37 53.16 24.63
C GLU A 106 82.81 53.02 23.21
N LYS A 107 83.64 53.19 22.17
CA LYS A 107 83.24 52.91 20.78
C LYS A 107 82.78 51.47 20.59
N LYS A 108 83.53 50.48 21.11
CA LYS A 108 83.13 49.06 21.06
C LYS A 108 81.84 48.80 21.81
N LEU A 109 81.66 49.40 22.98
CA LEU A 109 80.45 49.27 23.78
C LEU A 109 79.24 49.83 23.02
N VAL A 110 79.35 51.04 22.47
CA VAL A 110 78.30 51.67 21.66
C VAL A 110 77.99 50.83 20.42
N MET A 111 79.00 50.33 19.70
CA MET A 111 78.76 49.45 18.56
C MET A 111 78.03 48.16 18.94
N MET A 112 78.42 47.51 20.05
CA MET A 112 77.77 46.29 20.52
C MET A 112 76.33 46.56 20.97
N THR A 113 76.07 47.65 21.70
CA THR A 113 74.72 48.00 22.16
C THR A 113 73.82 48.36 20.99
N GLU A 114 74.31 49.14 20.02
CA GLU A 114 73.55 49.45 18.80
C GLU A 114 73.26 48.21 17.97
N THR A 115 74.22 47.29 17.84
CA THR A 115 74.02 46.03 17.10
C THR A 115 72.99 45.15 17.80
N ALA A 116 73.12 44.96 19.12
CA ALA A 116 72.16 44.19 19.90
C ALA A 116 70.75 44.80 19.87
N GLN A 117 70.63 46.14 19.97
CA GLN A 117 69.33 46.82 19.85
C GLN A 117 68.73 46.65 18.46
N ARG A 118 69.53 46.82 17.39
CA ARG A 118 69.07 46.61 16.01
C ARG A 118 68.61 45.17 15.79
N GLU A 119 69.37 44.18 16.26
CA GLU A 119 69.01 42.77 16.16
C GLU A 119 67.74 42.45 16.95
N ALA A 120 67.60 42.95 18.18
CA ALA A 120 66.39 42.78 18.98
C ALA A 120 65.16 43.38 18.28
N VAL A 121 65.27 44.58 17.71
CA VAL A 121 64.19 45.22 16.93
C VAL A 121 63.84 44.40 15.69
N LEU A 122 64.84 43.88 14.97
CA LEU A 122 64.61 43.02 13.79
C LEU A 122 63.91 41.71 14.16
N GLN A 123 64.31 41.06 15.26
CA GLN A 123 63.67 39.84 15.75
C GLN A 123 62.23 40.11 16.18
N LEU A 124 61.98 41.15 16.99
CA LEU A 124 60.64 41.54 17.40
C LEU A 124 59.75 41.86 16.20
N ASN A 125 60.27 42.58 15.20
CA ASN A 125 59.54 42.86 13.96
C ASN A 125 59.26 41.58 13.16
N SER A 126 60.19 40.63 13.12
CA SER A 126 59.99 39.34 12.44
C SER A 126 58.91 38.51 13.13
N MET A 127 58.98 38.36 14.46
CA MET A 127 57.99 37.66 15.28
C MET A 127 56.62 38.34 15.18
N GLY A 128 56.57 39.67 15.23
CA GLY A 128 55.33 40.44 15.06
C GLY A 128 54.67 40.15 13.71
N ARG A 129 55.44 40.12 12.62
CA ARG A 129 54.93 39.76 11.29
C ARG A 129 54.41 38.32 11.22
N GLU A 130 55.08 37.37 11.86
CA GLU A 130 54.63 35.97 11.91
C GLU A 130 53.32 35.83 12.69
N VAL A 131 53.22 36.46 13.87
CA VAL A 131 51.98 36.50 14.66
C VAL A 131 50.84 37.14 13.87
N PHE A 132 51.10 38.22 13.13
CA PHE A 132 50.09 38.84 12.26
C PHE A 132 49.65 37.91 11.13
N LYS A 133 50.58 37.23 10.45
CA LYS A 133 50.25 36.25 9.41
C LYS A 133 49.39 35.12 9.96
N GLU A 134 49.75 34.61 11.13
CA GLU A 134 48.99 33.54 11.78
C GLU A 134 47.61 34.01 12.23
N ASN A 135 47.48 35.22 12.76
CA ASN A 135 46.18 35.79 13.13
C ASN A 135 45.25 35.93 11.91
N ILE A 136 45.79 36.41 10.77
CA ILE A 136 45.04 36.46 9.50
C ILE A 136 44.61 35.05 9.06
N ARG A 137 45.52 34.06 9.14
CA ARG A 137 45.21 32.67 8.79
C ARG A 137 44.11 32.09 9.68
N LEU A 138 44.20 32.29 10.99
CA LEU A 138 43.22 31.85 11.97
C LEU A 138 41.87 32.54 11.77
N GLN A 139 41.86 33.84 11.47
CA GLN A 139 40.65 34.58 11.16
C GLN A 139 39.97 34.07 9.89
N GLY A 140 40.75 33.73 8.86
CA GLY A 140 40.26 33.07 7.64
C GLY A 140 39.61 31.73 7.95
N ALA A 141 40.33 30.85 8.67
CA ALA A 141 39.82 29.55 9.08
C ALA A 141 38.55 29.66 9.95
N PHE A 142 38.49 30.65 10.85
CA PHE A 142 37.31 30.91 11.65
C PHE A 142 36.12 31.35 10.81
N SER A 143 36.35 32.23 9.82
CA SER A 143 35.31 32.67 8.87
C SER A 143 34.75 31.49 8.07
N ASP A 144 35.61 30.59 7.60
CA ASP A 144 35.18 29.42 6.83
C ASP A 144 34.43 28.41 7.69
N ASN A 145 34.91 28.12 8.91
CA ASN A 145 34.20 27.30 9.88
C ASN A 145 32.82 27.90 10.24
N LEU A 146 32.71 29.23 10.32
CA LEU A 146 31.44 29.91 10.59
C LEU A 146 30.45 29.72 9.44
N LYS A 147 30.92 29.84 8.18
CA LYS A 147 30.08 29.59 6.99
C LYS A 147 29.61 28.14 6.94
N GLU A 148 30.50 27.18 7.19
CA GLU A 148 30.14 25.76 7.23
C GLU A 148 29.09 25.47 8.31
N LYS A 149 29.26 26.05 9.51
CA LYS A 149 28.27 25.93 10.59
C LYS A 149 26.91 26.50 10.20
N MET A 150 26.88 27.64 9.51
CA MET A 150 25.63 28.25 9.03
C MET A 150 24.93 27.37 7.98
N GLU A 151 25.68 26.83 7.02
CA GLU A 151 25.11 25.94 6.00
C GLU A 151 24.61 24.63 6.64
N LEU A 152 25.37 24.02 7.56
CA LEU A 152 24.92 22.85 8.32
C LEU A 152 23.64 23.13 9.11
N GLN A 153 23.52 24.32 9.71
CA GLN A 153 22.31 24.71 10.44
C GLN A 153 21.11 24.86 9.49
N LYS A 154 21.33 25.43 8.30
CA LYS A 154 20.31 25.55 7.25
C LYS A 154 19.86 24.18 6.73
N THR A 155 20.80 23.26 6.49
CA THR A 155 20.46 21.88 6.08
C THR A 155 19.73 21.12 7.17
N LYS A 156 20.12 21.32 8.44
CA LYS A 156 19.44 20.72 9.59
C LYS A 156 17.97 21.16 9.65
N LEU A 157 17.71 22.46 9.53
CA LEU A 157 16.33 22.99 9.55
C LEU A 157 15.49 22.43 8.41
N LYS A 158 16.03 22.37 7.18
CA LYS A 158 15.34 21.76 6.03
C LYS A 158 15.02 20.28 6.27
N LEU A 159 15.97 19.52 6.81
CA LEU A 159 15.76 18.11 7.13
C LEU A 159 14.70 17.91 8.23
N GLU A 160 14.63 18.83 9.20
CA GLU A 160 13.59 18.82 10.23
C GLU A 160 12.21 19.12 9.61
N GLU A 161 12.10 20.11 8.72
CA GLU A 161 10.88 20.40 7.95
C GLU A 161 10.44 19.20 7.11
N ASP A 162 11.34 18.62 6.31
CA ASP A 162 11.06 17.45 5.47
C ASP A 162 10.61 16.25 6.32
N LYS A 163 11.25 16.03 7.46
CA LYS A 163 10.84 15.00 8.42
C LYS A 163 9.40 15.22 8.91
N THR A 164 9.01 16.45 9.23
CA THR A 164 7.63 16.73 9.65
C THR A 164 6.62 16.50 8.53
N LEU A 165 6.95 16.87 7.29
CA LEU A 165 6.08 16.64 6.12
C LEU A 165 5.90 15.15 5.84
N LEU A 166 6.99 14.38 5.86
CA LEU A 166 6.96 12.93 5.67
C LEU A 166 6.16 12.21 6.76
N LEU A 167 6.24 12.68 8.01
CA LEU A 167 5.42 12.14 9.10
C LEU A 167 3.93 12.38 8.85
N LEU A 168 3.54 13.58 8.44
CA LEU A 168 2.15 13.91 8.12
C LEU A 168 1.64 13.10 6.92
N GLU A 169 2.44 12.95 5.86
CA GLU A 169 2.11 12.13 4.69
C GLU A 169 1.92 10.66 5.08
N LYS A 170 2.81 10.14 5.93
CA LYS A 170 2.71 8.77 6.46
C LYS A 170 1.41 8.58 7.26
N GLU A 171 1.11 9.47 8.19
CA GLU A 171 -0.13 9.40 8.99
C GLU A 171 -1.38 9.45 8.11
N THR A 172 -1.39 10.33 7.11
CA THR A 172 -2.50 10.46 6.15
C THR A 172 -2.67 9.18 5.32
N SER A 173 -1.57 8.64 4.81
CA SER A 173 -1.54 7.41 4.01
C SER A 173 -1.99 6.19 4.83
N GLU A 174 -1.51 6.06 6.07
CA GLU A 174 -1.95 5.02 7.00
C GLU A 174 -3.45 5.13 7.32
N GLY A 175 -3.95 6.35 7.56
CA GLY A 175 -5.36 6.60 7.79
C GLY A 175 -6.23 6.19 6.60
N LEU A 176 -5.81 6.51 5.37
CA LEU A 176 -6.48 6.09 4.13
C LEU A 176 -6.44 4.56 3.96
N MET A 177 -5.30 3.91 4.20
CA MET A 177 -5.18 2.46 4.14
C MET A 177 -6.14 1.78 5.13
N ARG A 178 -6.20 2.25 6.38
CA ARG A 178 -7.15 1.72 7.39
C ARG A 178 -8.60 1.84 6.93
N LYS A 179 -9.00 3.00 6.37
CA LYS A 179 -10.35 3.20 5.80
C LYS A 179 -10.65 2.24 4.64
N LYS A 180 -9.69 2.04 3.74
CA LYS A 180 -9.84 1.10 2.61
C LYS A 180 -9.94 -0.34 3.07
N ILE A 181 -9.17 -0.75 4.07
CA ILE A 181 -9.25 -2.08 4.68
C ILE A 181 -10.65 -2.31 5.29
N LEU A 182 -11.20 -1.34 6.03
CA LEU A 182 -12.55 -1.42 6.58
C LEU A 182 -13.61 -1.55 5.48
N GLN A 183 -13.50 -0.77 4.40
CA GLN A 183 -14.41 -0.85 3.25
C GLN A 183 -14.36 -2.24 2.58
N ILE A 184 -13.16 -2.77 2.34
CA ILE A 184 -12.97 -4.11 1.76
C ILE A 184 -13.56 -5.19 2.67
N ASN A 185 -13.36 -5.09 3.98
CA ASN A 185 -13.92 -6.06 4.94
C ASN A 185 -15.46 -6.03 4.94
N HIS A 186 -16.06 -4.84 4.85
CA HIS A 186 -17.51 -4.69 4.72
C HIS A 186 -18.03 -5.32 3.42
N GLN A 187 -17.39 -5.03 2.29
CA GLN A 187 -17.74 -5.63 1.00
C GLN A 187 -17.60 -7.16 1.02
N LYS A 188 -16.52 -7.69 1.61
CA LYS A 188 -16.34 -9.14 1.79
C LYS A 188 -17.45 -9.77 2.64
N ALA A 189 -17.92 -9.08 3.69
CA ALA A 189 -19.05 -9.56 4.48
C ALA A 189 -20.33 -9.61 3.64
N GLN A 190 -20.64 -8.54 2.90
CA GLN A 190 -21.80 -8.50 1.99
C GLN A 190 -21.76 -9.60 0.92
N ILE A 191 -20.59 -9.84 0.32
CA ILE A 191 -20.41 -10.91 -0.68
C ILE A 191 -20.71 -12.27 -0.05
N ARG A 192 -20.21 -12.55 1.16
CA ARG A 192 -20.49 -13.80 1.88
C ARG A 192 -21.97 -13.98 2.17
N ASP A 193 -22.66 -12.93 2.60
CA ASP A 193 -24.10 -12.97 2.85
C ASP A 193 -24.90 -13.25 1.57
N LEU A 194 -24.50 -12.62 0.45
CA LEU A 194 -25.11 -12.87 -0.85
C LEU A 194 -24.84 -14.29 -1.35
N GLN A 195 -23.62 -14.81 -1.20
CA GLN A 195 -23.27 -16.19 -1.54
C GLN A 195 -24.14 -17.19 -0.75
N CYS A 196 -24.29 -16.99 0.56
CA CYS A 196 -25.16 -17.83 1.39
C CYS A 196 -26.63 -17.79 0.93
N LYS A 197 -27.12 -16.63 0.48
CA LYS A 197 -28.48 -16.52 -0.09
C LYS A 197 -28.61 -17.25 -1.42
N VAL A 198 -27.62 -17.14 -2.30
CA VAL A 198 -27.58 -17.84 -3.58
C VAL A 198 -27.60 -19.35 -3.35
N GLU A 199 -26.73 -19.87 -2.48
CA GLU A 199 -26.71 -21.30 -2.13
C GLU A 199 -28.08 -21.80 -1.62
N LYS A 200 -28.74 -21.04 -0.73
CA LYS A 200 -30.09 -21.39 -0.24
C LYS A 200 -31.12 -21.44 -1.36
N LEU A 201 -31.07 -20.49 -2.31
CA LEU A 201 -31.98 -20.47 -3.45
C LEU A 201 -31.69 -21.61 -4.42
N GLU A 202 -30.42 -21.91 -4.70
CA GLU A 202 -30.00 -23.04 -5.53
C GLU A 202 -30.45 -24.38 -4.94
N MET A 203 -30.32 -24.55 -3.62
CA MET A 203 -30.83 -25.73 -2.91
C MET A 203 -32.35 -25.85 -3.04
N ALA A 204 -33.09 -24.73 -2.87
CA ALA A 204 -34.55 -24.72 -2.98
C ALA A 204 -35.02 -25.06 -4.40
N VAL A 205 -34.40 -24.47 -5.43
CA VAL A 205 -34.72 -24.76 -6.84
C VAL A 205 -34.37 -26.20 -7.20
N SER A 206 -33.23 -26.72 -6.73
CA SER A 206 -32.84 -28.12 -6.95
C SER A 206 -33.83 -29.09 -6.32
N HIS A 207 -34.28 -28.80 -5.09
CA HIS A 207 -35.32 -29.57 -4.41
C HIS A 207 -36.64 -29.54 -5.19
N MET A 208 -37.13 -28.35 -5.56
CA MET A 208 -38.37 -28.19 -6.32
C MET A 208 -38.29 -28.93 -7.65
N THR A 209 -37.18 -28.81 -8.39
CA THR A 209 -36.99 -29.49 -9.68
C THR A 209 -37.05 -31.01 -9.52
N ARG A 210 -36.42 -31.57 -8.47
CA ARG A 210 -36.48 -33.01 -8.17
C ARG A 210 -37.91 -33.47 -7.82
N GLU A 211 -38.61 -32.72 -6.99
CA GLU A 211 -40.00 -33.03 -6.62
C GLU A 211 -40.93 -32.96 -7.83
N PHE A 212 -40.81 -31.93 -8.67
CA PHE A 212 -41.57 -31.80 -9.90
C PHE A 212 -41.27 -32.95 -10.86
N GLY A 213 -40.00 -33.30 -11.07
CA GLY A 213 -39.63 -34.45 -11.89
C GLY A 213 -40.28 -35.75 -11.41
N THR A 214 -40.26 -35.99 -10.10
CA THR A 214 -40.88 -37.18 -9.48
C THR A 214 -42.39 -37.17 -9.63
N LYS A 215 -43.05 -36.02 -9.39
CA LYS A 215 -44.50 -35.87 -9.56
C LYS A 215 -44.92 -36.10 -11.02
N THR A 216 -44.23 -35.47 -11.96
CA THR A 216 -44.50 -35.65 -13.39
C THR A 216 -44.33 -37.11 -13.80
N GLN A 217 -43.27 -37.79 -13.36
CA GLN A 217 -43.08 -39.21 -13.66
C GLN A 217 -44.21 -40.09 -13.10
N LYS A 218 -44.64 -39.85 -11.86
CA LYS A 218 -45.77 -40.56 -11.25
C LYS A 218 -47.08 -40.32 -12.01
N THR A 219 -47.38 -39.08 -12.36
CA THR A 219 -48.58 -38.72 -13.14
C THR A 219 -48.56 -39.36 -14.53
N GLN A 220 -47.41 -39.34 -15.23
CA GLN A 220 -47.26 -40.01 -16.52
C GLN A 220 -47.46 -41.52 -16.40
N HIS A 221 -46.87 -42.15 -15.38
CA HIS A 221 -47.05 -43.58 -15.14
C HIS A 221 -48.50 -43.95 -14.84
N GLN A 222 -49.18 -43.15 -14.00
CA GLN A 222 -50.59 -43.33 -13.68
C GLN A 222 -51.48 -43.19 -14.91
N ALA A 223 -51.27 -42.15 -15.72
CA ALA A 223 -52.01 -41.95 -16.97
C ALA A 223 -51.78 -43.10 -17.97
N LEU A 224 -50.57 -43.69 -18.00
CA LEU A 224 -50.28 -44.85 -18.84
C LEU A 224 -51.06 -46.10 -18.38
N ILE A 225 -51.13 -46.35 -17.07
CA ILE A 225 -51.93 -47.46 -16.50
C ILE A 225 -53.42 -47.26 -16.80
N GLU A 226 -53.95 -46.06 -16.57
CA GLU A 226 -55.36 -45.73 -16.82
C GLU A 226 -55.71 -45.89 -18.30
N ASN A 227 -54.88 -45.38 -19.20
CA ASN A 227 -55.07 -45.57 -20.65
C ASN A 227 -55.06 -47.05 -21.04
N GLN A 228 -54.17 -47.86 -20.45
CA GLN A 228 -54.16 -49.31 -20.68
C GLN A 228 -55.45 -49.98 -20.19
N ALA A 229 -55.93 -49.61 -19.00
CA ALA A 229 -57.20 -50.11 -18.46
C ALA A 229 -58.39 -49.71 -19.35
N SER A 230 -58.49 -48.44 -19.74
CA SER A 230 -59.52 -47.95 -20.67
C SER A 230 -59.47 -48.67 -22.02
N MET A 231 -58.29 -48.95 -22.56
CA MET A 231 -58.14 -49.71 -23.80
C MET A 231 -58.66 -51.15 -23.69
N VAL A 232 -58.46 -51.81 -22.55
CA VAL A 232 -59.01 -53.16 -22.29
C VAL A 232 -60.53 -53.11 -22.20
N GLU A 233 -61.08 -52.11 -21.51
CA GLU A 233 -62.53 -51.93 -21.39
C GLU A 233 -63.18 -51.64 -22.76
N ILE A 234 -62.58 -50.75 -23.57
CA ILE A 234 -63.04 -50.48 -24.94
C ILE A 234 -63.08 -51.76 -25.77
N LYS A 235 -62.03 -52.60 -25.72
CA LYS A 235 -62.02 -53.88 -26.43
C LYS A 235 -63.14 -54.81 -25.98
N LYS A 236 -63.40 -54.89 -24.67
CA LYS A 236 -64.48 -55.70 -24.12
C LYS A 236 -65.86 -55.19 -24.58
N LEU A 237 -66.06 -53.87 -24.56
CA LEU A 237 -67.30 -53.25 -25.03
C LEU A 237 -67.52 -53.46 -26.53
N GLN A 238 -66.46 -53.36 -27.34
CA GLN A 238 -66.51 -53.66 -28.77
C GLN A 238 -66.93 -55.10 -29.05
N GLN A 239 -66.36 -56.08 -28.33
CA GLN A 239 -66.76 -57.49 -28.44
C GLN A 239 -68.23 -57.71 -28.04
N LEU A 240 -68.69 -57.04 -26.97
CA LEU A 240 -70.08 -57.15 -26.53
C LEU A 240 -71.04 -56.55 -27.57
N LEU A 241 -70.67 -55.42 -28.16
CA LEU A 241 -71.45 -54.80 -29.23
C LEU A 241 -71.55 -55.72 -30.45
N GLU A 242 -70.44 -56.34 -30.87
CA GLU A 242 -70.42 -57.29 -31.97
C GLU A 242 -71.33 -58.50 -31.72
N MET A 243 -71.29 -59.09 -30.51
CA MET A 243 -72.21 -60.17 -30.14
C MET A 243 -73.68 -59.71 -30.17
N LYS A 244 -73.96 -58.49 -29.69
CA LYS A 244 -75.31 -57.92 -29.73
C LYS A 244 -75.81 -57.66 -31.16
N ASP A 245 -74.94 -57.21 -32.05
CA ASP A 245 -75.26 -57.05 -33.47
C ASP A 245 -75.55 -58.40 -34.13
N GLN A 246 -74.80 -59.46 -33.79
CA GLN A 246 -75.09 -60.82 -34.27
C GLN A 246 -76.45 -61.34 -33.77
N GLU A 247 -76.76 -61.17 -32.48
CA GLU A 247 -78.07 -61.51 -31.93
C GLU A 247 -79.20 -60.71 -32.61
N MET A 248 -79.00 -59.41 -32.77
CA MET A 248 -79.94 -58.52 -33.46
C MET A 248 -80.18 -58.98 -34.90
N ASN A 249 -79.13 -59.41 -35.62
CA ASN A 249 -79.26 -59.95 -36.96
C ASN A 249 -80.03 -61.28 -37.00
N ARG A 250 -79.84 -62.16 -36.00
CA ARG A 250 -80.65 -63.38 -35.84
C ARG A 250 -82.13 -63.06 -35.61
N VAL A 251 -82.42 -62.11 -34.72
CA VAL A 251 -83.79 -61.64 -34.46
C VAL A 251 -84.43 -61.04 -35.72
N LYS A 252 -83.70 -60.17 -36.44
CA LYS A 252 -84.17 -59.61 -37.72
C LYS A 252 -84.46 -60.70 -38.75
N LYS A 253 -83.62 -61.74 -38.85
CA LYS A 253 -83.86 -62.88 -39.76
C LYS A 253 -85.10 -63.67 -39.37
N LEU A 254 -85.27 -63.96 -38.08
CA LEU A 254 -86.45 -64.66 -37.58
C LEU A 254 -87.73 -63.86 -37.83
N ALA A 255 -87.72 -62.55 -37.52
CA ALA A 255 -88.85 -61.66 -37.77
C ALA A 255 -89.21 -61.61 -39.26
N ARG A 256 -88.21 -61.60 -40.15
CA ARG A 256 -88.42 -61.68 -41.60
C ARG A 256 -89.02 -63.02 -42.03
N ASN A 257 -88.56 -64.14 -41.47
CA ASN A 257 -89.13 -65.46 -41.74
C ASN A 257 -90.59 -65.55 -41.31
N ILE A 258 -90.92 -65.11 -40.08
CA ILE A 258 -92.30 -65.08 -39.58
C ILE A 258 -93.19 -64.21 -40.50
N LEU A 259 -92.68 -63.06 -40.97
CA LEU A 259 -93.42 -62.21 -41.91
C LEU A 259 -93.65 -62.91 -43.26
N ASN A 260 -92.66 -63.64 -43.77
CA ASN A 260 -92.78 -64.41 -45.01
C ASN A 260 -93.79 -65.56 -44.86
N GLU A 261 -93.67 -66.36 -43.79
CA GLU A 261 -94.62 -67.44 -43.48
C GLU A 261 -96.04 -66.89 -43.35
N ARG A 262 -96.22 -65.78 -42.63
CA ARG A 262 -97.51 -65.09 -42.54
C ARG A 262 -98.02 -64.67 -43.92
N THR A 263 -97.15 -64.12 -44.76
CA THR A 263 -97.50 -63.71 -46.13
C THR A 263 -97.92 -64.92 -46.98
N GLU A 264 -97.27 -66.07 -46.83
CA GLU A 264 -97.63 -67.32 -47.51
C GLU A 264 -98.99 -67.83 -47.05
N VAL A 265 -99.25 -67.83 -45.73
CA VAL A 265 -100.56 -68.21 -45.18
C VAL A 265 -101.64 -67.25 -45.64
N GLU A 266 -101.37 -65.94 -45.66
CA GLU A 266 -102.30 -64.93 -46.17
C GLU A 266 -102.64 -65.18 -47.65
N ARG A 267 -101.64 -65.46 -48.49
CA ARG A 267 -101.86 -65.84 -49.90
C ARG A 267 -102.70 -67.11 -50.02
N PHE A 268 -102.37 -68.15 -49.25
CA PHE A 268 -103.14 -69.40 -49.25
C PHE A 268 -104.62 -69.17 -48.92
N PHE A 269 -104.94 -68.36 -47.91
CA PHE A 269 -106.33 -68.03 -47.59
C PHE A 269 -107.03 -67.25 -48.70
N LEU A 270 -106.33 -66.30 -49.34
CA LEU A 270 -106.89 -65.55 -50.47
C LEU A 270 -107.18 -66.48 -51.67
N ASP A 271 -106.25 -67.37 -52.00
CA ASP A 271 -106.41 -68.36 -53.06
C ASP A 271 -107.52 -69.36 -52.75
N ALA A 272 -107.60 -69.85 -51.51
CA ALA A 272 -108.67 -70.73 -51.06
C ALA A 272 -110.05 -70.05 -51.11
N LEU A 273 -110.14 -68.77 -50.70
CA LEU A 273 -111.36 -67.99 -50.83
C LEU A 273 -111.77 -67.79 -52.29
N GLU A 274 -110.81 -67.53 -53.19
CA GLU A 274 -111.11 -67.41 -54.61
C GLU A 274 -111.56 -68.74 -55.22
N HIS A 275 -110.91 -69.85 -54.86
CA HIS A 275 -111.32 -71.18 -55.28
C HIS A 275 -112.75 -71.51 -54.82
N VAL A 276 -113.07 -71.27 -53.54
CA VAL A 276 -114.43 -71.48 -53.03
C VAL A 276 -115.44 -70.58 -53.74
N LYS A 277 -115.13 -69.31 -54.02
CA LYS A 277 -116.02 -68.45 -54.82
C LYS A 277 -116.25 -68.99 -56.23
N GLN A 278 -115.22 -69.56 -56.87
CA GLN A 278 -115.36 -70.20 -58.18
C GLN A 278 -116.26 -71.45 -58.09
N GLU A 279 -116.09 -72.29 -57.07
CA GLU A 279 -116.94 -73.45 -56.81
C GLU A 279 -118.39 -73.06 -56.48
N ILE A 280 -118.62 -71.98 -55.72
CA ILE A 280 -119.96 -71.42 -55.50
C ILE A 280 -120.59 -71.02 -56.84
N ARG A 281 -119.86 -70.29 -57.69
CA ARG A 281 -120.36 -69.89 -59.03
C ARG A 281 -120.66 -71.13 -59.89
N ALA A 282 -119.80 -72.13 -59.87
CA ALA A 282 -119.97 -73.38 -60.62
C ALA A 282 -121.16 -74.21 -60.11
N SER A 283 -121.26 -74.39 -58.79
CA SER A 283 -122.37 -75.07 -58.10
C SER A 283 -123.71 -74.39 -58.40
N ARG A 284 -123.78 -73.06 -58.26
CA ARG A 284 -124.97 -72.27 -58.61
C ARG A 284 -125.36 -72.43 -60.08
N LYS A 285 -124.38 -72.43 -60.99
CA LYS A 285 -124.61 -72.68 -62.43
C LYS A 285 -125.13 -74.10 -62.69
N GLN A 286 -124.53 -75.12 -62.10
CA GLN A 286 -124.97 -76.51 -62.23
C GLN A 286 -126.36 -76.73 -61.63
N TYR A 287 -126.64 -76.14 -60.46
CA TYR A 287 -127.96 -76.19 -59.83
C TYR A 287 -129.01 -75.55 -60.75
N TYR A 288 -128.68 -74.39 -61.33
CA TYR A 288 -129.53 -73.73 -62.32
C TYR A 288 -129.80 -74.62 -63.53
N GLU A 289 -128.78 -75.23 -64.13
CA GLU A 289 -128.92 -76.13 -65.28
C GLU A 289 -129.71 -77.40 -64.94
N LYS A 290 -129.45 -78.04 -63.79
CA LYS A 290 -130.18 -79.23 -63.32
C LYS A 290 -131.64 -78.91 -63.00
N ALA A 291 -131.90 -77.81 -62.28
CA ALA A 291 -133.27 -77.37 -61.99
C ALA A 291 -134.03 -77.04 -63.28
N ARG A 292 -133.34 -76.45 -64.27
CA ARG A 292 -133.90 -76.20 -65.61
C ARG A 292 -134.21 -77.50 -66.32
N ALA A 293 -133.24 -78.41 -66.44
CA ALA A 293 -133.43 -79.69 -67.10
C ALA A 293 -134.52 -80.54 -66.43
N ALA A 294 -134.55 -80.60 -65.09
CA ALA A 294 -135.57 -81.34 -64.34
C ALA A 294 -136.98 -80.74 -64.55
N TYR A 295 -137.09 -79.40 -64.55
CA TYR A 295 -138.36 -78.73 -64.84
C TYR A 295 -138.85 -79.03 -66.27
N TYR A 296 -137.99 -78.88 -67.28
CA TYR A 296 -138.36 -79.18 -68.68
C TYR A 296 -138.64 -80.67 -68.88
N ARG A 297 -137.90 -81.57 -68.23
CA ARG A 297 -138.15 -83.02 -68.30
C ARG A 297 -139.53 -83.35 -67.73
N LYS A 298 -139.86 -82.86 -66.53
CA LYS A 298 -141.22 -83.02 -65.96
C LYS A 298 -142.30 -82.41 -66.84
N MET A 299 -142.01 -81.27 -67.48
CA MET A 299 -142.94 -80.65 -68.42
C MET A 299 -143.17 -81.53 -69.66
N MET A 300 -142.14 -82.22 -70.17
CA MET A 300 -142.26 -83.17 -71.28
C MET A 300 -142.97 -84.48 -70.86
N GLU A 301 -142.65 -85.03 -69.69
CA GLU A 301 -143.31 -86.23 -69.12
C GLU A 301 -144.80 -85.98 -68.84
N ALA A 302 -145.16 -84.76 -68.42
CA ALA A 302 -146.56 -84.35 -68.29
C ALA A 302 -147.27 -84.20 -69.65
N CYS A 303 -146.60 -83.65 -70.67
CA CYS A 303 -147.12 -83.61 -72.04
C CYS A 303 -147.32 -85.01 -72.65
N ALA A 304 -146.52 -85.99 -72.26
CA ALA A 304 -146.65 -87.40 -72.67
C ALA A 304 -147.76 -88.17 -71.91
N GLY A 305 -148.43 -87.51 -70.94
CA GLY A 305 -149.57 -88.06 -70.20
C GLY A 305 -149.19 -88.96 -69.02
N THR A 306 -147.91 -89.04 -68.66
CA THR A 306 -147.41 -89.92 -67.58
C THR A 306 -147.38 -89.28 -66.18
N GLU A 307 -147.31 -87.94 -66.08
CA GLU A 307 -147.34 -87.19 -64.80
C GLU A 307 -148.17 -85.89 -64.91
N GLU A 308 -148.45 -85.21 -63.79
CA GLU A 308 -149.09 -83.89 -63.76
C GLU A 308 -148.13 -82.75 -64.15
N PHE A 309 -148.67 -81.68 -64.75
CA PHE A 309 -147.87 -80.51 -65.14
C PHE A 309 -147.20 -79.84 -63.92
N PRO A 310 -145.86 -79.63 -63.94
CA PRO A 310 -145.17 -78.99 -62.82
C PRO A 310 -145.57 -77.52 -62.68
N LYS A 311 -145.63 -77.03 -61.42
CA LYS A 311 -145.84 -75.59 -61.12
C LYS A 311 -144.79 -74.73 -61.82
N ILE A 312 -145.21 -73.63 -62.46
CA ILE A 312 -144.32 -72.75 -63.24
C ILE A 312 -143.10 -72.34 -62.39
N LYS A 313 -141.92 -72.73 -62.84
CA LYS A 313 -140.63 -72.34 -62.24
C LYS A 313 -139.96 -71.30 -63.13
N THR A 314 -139.63 -70.14 -62.58
CA THR A 314 -138.99 -69.07 -63.35
C THR A 314 -137.46 -69.14 -63.26
N PHE A 315 -136.80 -68.95 -64.40
CA PHE A 315 -135.35 -69.01 -64.53
C PHE A 315 -134.70 -67.63 -64.80
N LYS A 316 -135.52 -66.56 -64.83
CA LYS A 316 -135.05 -65.18 -64.91
C LYS A 316 -135.18 -64.52 -63.54
N GLY A 317 -134.13 -63.84 -63.08
CA GLY A 317 -134.09 -63.14 -61.79
C GLY A 317 -134.98 -61.90 -61.79
N ASN A 318 -136.29 -62.07 -61.68
CA ASN A 318 -137.25 -61.00 -61.45
C ASN A 318 -137.71 -61.04 -59.99
N ILE A 319 -137.65 -59.90 -59.31
CA ILE A 319 -137.95 -59.70 -57.89
C ILE A 319 -139.39 -60.13 -57.54
N ASN A 320 -140.32 -60.04 -58.49
CA ASN A 320 -141.73 -60.35 -58.27
C ASN A 320 -142.09 -61.85 -58.50
N SER A 321 -141.10 -62.72 -58.75
CA SER A 321 -141.38 -64.15 -58.97
C SER A 321 -141.46 -64.91 -57.64
N THR A 322 -142.63 -65.48 -57.33
CA THR A 322 -142.87 -66.30 -56.12
C THR A 322 -142.39 -67.76 -56.27
N ASN A 323 -141.83 -68.19 -57.40
CA ASN A 323 -141.26 -69.55 -57.60
C ASN A 323 -140.03 -69.52 -58.54
N SER A 324 -138.88 -69.06 -58.02
CA SER A 324 -137.65 -68.82 -58.79
C SER A 324 -136.47 -69.61 -58.25
N VAL A 325 -135.66 -70.18 -59.15
CA VAL A 325 -134.39 -70.85 -58.81
C VAL A 325 -133.45 -69.93 -58.02
N TYR A 326 -133.49 -68.62 -58.28
CA TYR A 326 -132.66 -67.65 -57.54
C TYR A 326 -133.08 -67.51 -56.07
N ARG A 327 -134.38 -67.64 -55.77
CA ARG A 327 -134.82 -67.61 -54.36
C ARG A 327 -134.43 -68.90 -53.64
N ASP A 328 -134.45 -70.04 -54.32
CA ASP A 328 -133.95 -71.31 -53.76
C ASP A 328 -132.45 -71.18 -53.39
N LEU A 329 -131.66 -70.48 -54.21
CA LEU A 329 -130.25 -70.19 -53.92
C LEU A 329 -130.06 -69.18 -52.78
N GLU A 330 -130.88 -68.13 -52.70
CA GLU A 330 -130.85 -67.15 -51.59
C GLU A 330 -131.33 -67.74 -50.26
N GLU A 331 -132.31 -68.65 -50.26
CA GLU A 331 -132.73 -69.40 -49.07
C GLU A 331 -131.61 -70.34 -48.60
N ALA A 332 -130.93 -71.03 -49.53
CA ALA A 332 -129.77 -71.84 -49.20
C ALA A 332 -128.63 -71.01 -48.58
N GLU A 333 -128.49 -69.74 -48.97
CA GLU A 333 -127.54 -68.78 -48.39
C GLU A 333 -128.01 -68.21 -47.03
N LYS A 334 -129.33 -68.07 -46.81
CA LYS A 334 -129.93 -67.54 -45.57
C LYS A 334 -130.16 -68.57 -44.46
N CYS A 335 -130.30 -69.86 -44.78
CA CYS A 335 -130.73 -70.90 -43.83
C CYS A 335 -129.80 -71.18 -42.63
N TYR A 336 -128.73 -70.41 -42.41
CA TYR A 336 -127.82 -70.60 -41.27
C TYR A 336 -127.42 -69.31 -40.54
N GLY A 337 -128.31 -68.30 -40.53
CA GLY A 337 -128.21 -67.11 -39.68
C GLY A 337 -128.80 -67.26 -38.27
N GLU A 338 -129.56 -68.32 -38.01
CA GLU A 338 -130.11 -68.63 -36.67
C GLU A 338 -129.24 -69.66 -35.94
N LYS A 339 -128.99 -69.40 -34.65
CA LYS A 339 -128.09 -70.13 -33.76
C LYS A 339 -128.37 -71.65 -33.75
N VAL A 340 -127.63 -72.40 -34.57
CA VAL A 340 -127.54 -73.86 -34.45
C VAL A 340 -126.24 -74.20 -33.71
N GLN A 341 -126.37 -74.79 -32.52
CA GLN A 341 -125.24 -75.44 -31.86
C GLN A 341 -124.84 -76.65 -32.69
N PHE A 342 -123.77 -76.53 -33.45
CA PHE A 342 -123.21 -77.66 -34.17
C PHE A 342 -122.30 -78.48 -33.23
N GLU A 343 -122.71 -79.71 -32.91
CA GLU A 343 -121.75 -80.80 -32.62
C GLU A 343 -120.78 -80.95 -33.80
N LYS A 344 -119.55 -81.42 -33.55
CA LYS A 344 -118.45 -81.54 -34.54
C LYS A 344 -118.92 -81.81 -35.98
N VAL A 345 -119.06 -80.76 -36.79
CA VAL A 345 -119.31 -80.87 -38.23
C VAL A 345 -117.97 -81.01 -38.94
N ASP A 346 -117.84 -82.00 -39.81
CA ASP A 346 -116.64 -82.15 -40.65
C ASP A 346 -116.68 -81.18 -41.84
N ILE A 347 -115.51 -80.66 -42.25
CA ILE A 347 -115.40 -79.69 -43.36
C ILE A 347 -115.97 -80.28 -44.65
N SER A 348 -115.90 -81.60 -44.81
CA SER A 348 -116.43 -82.34 -45.96
C SER A 348 -117.94 -82.18 -46.13
N GLU A 349 -118.68 -81.96 -45.03
CA GLU A 349 -120.14 -81.92 -44.99
C GLU A 349 -120.72 -80.51 -45.22
N LEU A 350 -119.85 -79.49 -45.26
CA LEU A 350 -120.25 -78.10 -45.47
C LEU A 350 -120.53 -77.80 -46.94
N THR A 351 -121.56 -76.99 -47.20
CA THR A 351 -121.80 -76.39 -48.51
C THR A 351 -120.66 -75.42 -48.88
N TRP A 352 -120.51 -75.11 -50.16
CA TRP A 352 -119.46 -74.19 -50.60
C TRP A 352 -119.64 -72.78 -50.00
N GLU A 353 -120.88 -72.32 -49.84
CA GLU A 353 -121.22 -71.07 -49.14
C GLU A 353 -120.76 -71.09 -47.67
N GLN A 354 -120.97 -72.20 -46.96
CA GLN A 354 -120.52 -72.35 -45.57
C GLN A 354 -118.99 -72.38 -45.46
N LYS A 355 -118.31 -73.06 -46.39
CA LYS A 355 -116.85 -73.08 -46.48
C LYS A 355 -116.28 -71.68 -46.69
N GLU A 356 -116.93 -70.84 -47.49
CA GLU A 356 -116.52 -69.45 -47.73
C GLU A 356 -116.57 -68.62 -46.44
N GLN A 357 -117.65 -68.74 -45.68
CA GLN A 357 -117.84 -67.99 -44.43
C GLN A 357 -116.86 -68.44 -43.34
N VAL A 358 -116.59 -69.74 -43.23
CA VAL A 358 -115.55 -70.29 -42.33
C VAL A 358 -114.16 -69.78 -42.73
N LEU A 359 -113.80 -69.79 -44.01
CA LEU A 359 -112.51 -69.27 -44.48
C LEU A 359 -112.35 -67.77 -44.20
N ARG A 360 -113.41 -66.97 -44.39
CA ARG A 360 -113.40 -65.54 -44.03
C ARG A 360 -113.20 -65.33 -42.53
N LEU A 361 -113.87 -66.13 -41.70
CA LEU A 361 -113.73 -66.09 -40.25
C LEU A 361 -112.31 -66.45 -39.81
N LEU A 362 -111.74 -67.53 -40.36
CA LEU A 362 -110.37 -67.96 -40.07
C LEU A 362 -109.34 -66.91 -40.51
N PHE A 363 -109.51 -66.32 -41.69
CA PHE A 363 -108.64 -65.25 -42.18
C PHE A 363 -108.73 -63.98 -41.31
N ALA A 364 -109.93 -63.61 -40.84
CA ALA A 364 -110.11 -62.49 -39.92
C ALA A 364 -109.46 -62.76 -38.56
N LYS A 365 -109.65 -63.97 -38.02
CA LYS A 365 -109.05 -64.42 -36.74
C LYS A 365 -107.52 -64.42 -36.82
N MET A 366 -106.94 -64.90 -37.91
CA MET A 366 -105.49 -64.87 -38.13
C MET A 366 -104.95 -63.43 -38.16
N ASN A 367 -105.69 -62.50 -38.74
CA ASN A 367 -105.31 -61.09 -38.83
C ASN A 367 -105.62 -60.28 -37.57
N GLY A 368 -106.08 -60.91 -36.48
CA GLY A 368 -106.44 -60.21 -35.25
C GLY A 368 -107.68 -59.31 -35.40
N ARG A 369 -108.44 -59.44 -36.49
CA ARG A 369 -109.76 -58.81 -36.63
C ARG A 369 -110.79 -59.77 -36.05
N ASN A 370 -111.13 -59.59 -34.78
CA ASN A 370 -112.29 -60.26 -34.21
C ASN A 370 -113.56 -59.77 -34.92
N PRO A 371 -114.43 -60.67 -35.41
CA PRO A 371 -115.74 -60.30 -35.94
C PRO A 371 -116.80 -60.27 -34.82
N TRP A 372 -116.42 -59.74 -33.65
CA TRP A 372 -117.31 -59.45 -32.52
C TRP A 372 -117.24 -57.98 -32.19
#